data_AF-A0A7K0YBM8-F1
#
_entry.id   AF-A0A7K0YBM8-F1
#
_cell.length_a   1.000
_cell.length_b   1.000
_cell.length_c   1.000
_cell.angle_alpha   90.00
_cell.angle_beta   90.00
_cell.angle_gamma   90.00
#
_symmetry.space_group_name_H-M   'P 1'
#
loop_
_entity.id
_entity.type
_entity.pdbx_description
1 polymer ?
#
loop_
_entity_poly.entity_id
_entity_poly.type
_entity_poly.pdbx_seq_one_letter_code
_entity_poly.pdbx_strand_id
1 'polypeptide(L)'
;FYLHSRLLERCAKLNDELGGGSMTGLPIIETKANDVSAYIPTNVISITDGQIFLQSDLFNSNQRPAIDVGISVSRVGGAAQVKGIKGVSGTLKLELAQYRALEAFAMFASDLDAASRQQLARGARLMELLKQPQYSPFPVEEQTVSIWAGTTGKLDEVPVADVLRFEAELLEHLRRNTKVLTTIRETSKLEKDTIAELEKAVAKFKRGFATSEGTALASAGDSSALDEDAVEQEQIVKQKKAPAKKPAAAKKPAAKK
;
A
#
# COMPACT_ATOMS: atom_id res chain seq x y z
N PHE A 1 -31.42 16.96 4.33
CA PHE A 1 -30.88 16.39 5.58
C PHE A 1 -31.84 15.41 6.28
N TYR A 2 -32.94 15.89 6.90
CA TYR A 2 -33.84 15.04 7.75
C TYR A 2 -34.34 13.75 7.09
N LEU A 3 -34.63 13.78 5.78
CA LEU A 3 -35.04 12.59 5.03
C LEU A 3 -33.99 11.46 5.10
N HIS A 4 -32.71 11.80 4.96
CA HIS A 4 -31.63 10.82 4.99
C HIS A 4 -31.30 10.39 6.41
N SER A 5 -31.32 11.31 7.38
CA SER A 5 -31.00 10.96 8.77
C SER A 5 -32.02 9.99 9.34
N ARG A 6 -33.32 10.27 9.23
CA ARG A 6 -34.37 9.35 9.72
C ARG A 6 -34.36 7.97 9.04
N LEU A 7 -33.76 7.86 7.86
CA LEU A 7 -33.60 6.60 7.15
C LEU A 7 -32.37 5.84 7.63
N LEU A 8 -31.21 6.50 7.64
CA LEU A 8 -29.92 5.87 7.93
C LEU A 8 -29.74 5.56 9.42
N GLU A 9 -30.26 6.40 10.32
CA GLU A 9 -30.23 6.17 11.78
C GLU A 9 -31.08 4.97 12.23
N ARG A 10 -31.85 4.36 11.33
CA ARG A 10 -32.53 3.08 11.60
C ARG A 10 -31.56 1.89 11.54
N CYS A 11 -30.44 2.04 10.84
CA CYS A 11 -29.41 0.99 10.72
C CYS A 11 -28.52 1.00 11.96
N ALA A 12 -28.71 0.05 12.87
CA ALA A 12 -27.96 -0.03 14.11
C ALA A 12 -27.70 -1.49 14.51
N LYS A 13 -26.79 -1.68 15.48
CA LYS A 13 -26.70 -2.92 16.26
C LYS A 13 -27.48 -2.73 17.56
N LEU A 14 -28.45 -3.58 17.80
CA LEU A 14 -29.25 -3.59 19.03
C LEU A 14 -28.46 -4.17 20.21
N ASN A 15 -28.89 -3.81 21.42
CA ASN A 15 -28.38 -4.38 22.66
C ASN A 15 -28.91 -5.82 22.86
N ASP A 16 -28.37 -6.50 23.87
CA ASP A 16 -28.69 -7.90 24.13
C ASP A 16 -30.14 -8.10 24.60
N GLU A 17 -30.71 -7.10 25.30
CA GLU A 17 -32.12 -7.10 25.74
C GLU A 17 -33.10 -7.10 24.56
N LEU A 18 -32.75 -6.44 23.46
CA LEU A 18 -33.52 -6.41 22.21
C LEU A 18 -33.10 -7.53 21.22
N GLY A 19 -32.38 -8.54 21.71
CA GLY A 19 -31.99 -9.73 20.93
C GLY A 19 -30.68 -9.58 20.13
N GLY A 20 -29.94 -8.48 20.29
CA GLY A 20 -28.59 -8.32 19.75
C GLY A 20 -28.47 -8.19 18.22
N GLY A 21 -29.61 -8.13 17.51
CA GLY A 21 -29.68 -8.06 16.04
C GLY A 21 -29.01 -6.81 15.45
N SER A 22 -28.73 -6.83 14.16
CA SER A 22 -28.09 -5.72 13.46
C SER A 22 -28.67 -5.48 12.07
N MET A 23 -28.65 -4.21 11.65
CA MET A 23 -28.95 -3.80 10.27
C MET A 23 -27.84 -2.88 9.78
N THR A 24 -27.14 -3.30 8.73
CA THR A 24 -26.03 -2.54 8.12
C THR A 24 -26.49 -1.84 6.86
N GLY A 25 -26.42 -0.51 6.85
CA GLY A 25 -26.73 0.30 5.68
C GLY A 25 -25.52 0.53 4.78
N LEU A 26 -25.70 0.36 3.46
CA LEU A 26 -24.71 0.67 2.44
C LEU A 26 -25.30 1.68 1.42
N PRO A 27 -25.46 2.96 1.81
CA PRO A 27 -26.02 3.96 0.91
C PRO A 27 -25.08 4.26 -0.26
N ILE A 28 -25.64 4.35 -1.46
CA ILE A 28 -24.91 4.74 -2.68
C ILE A 28 -25.34 6.15 -3.07
N ILE A 29 -24.37 7.05 -3.21
CA ILE A 29 -24.58 8.44 -3.60
C ILE A 29 -23.76 8.72 -4.86
N GLU A 30 -24.43 9.19 -5.91
CA GLU A 30 -23.76 9.67 -7.11
C GLU A 30 -23.23 11.09 -6.88
N THR A 31 -21.94 11.31 -7.10
CA THR A 31 -21.34 12.65 -7.15
C THR A 31 -21.29 13.15 -8.58
N LYS A 32 -21.39 14.46 -8.78
CA LYS A 32 -21.23 15.07 -10.11
C LYS A 32 -19.80 15.57 -10.23
N ALA A 33 -19.08 15.13 -11.26
CA ALA A 33 -17.67 15.48 -11.48
C ALA A 33 -16.77 15.25 -10.25
N ASN A 34 -17.01 14.17 -9.49
CA ASN A 34 -16.32 13.85 -8.23
C ASN A 34 -16.43 14.93 -7.13
N ASP A 35 -17.39 15.85 -7.22
CA ASP A 35 -17.58 16.91 -6.21
C ASP A 35 -18.28 16.37 -4.95
N VAL A 36 -17.52 16.28 -3.86
CA VAL A 36 -17.99 15.90 -2.51
C VAL A 36 -18.54 17.07 -1.72
N SER A 37 -18.30 18.31 -2.15
CA SER A 37 -18.76 19.52 -1.46
C SER A 37 -20.22 19.86 -1.77
N ALA A 38 -20.81 19.20 -2.76
CA ALA A 38 -22.21 19.34 -3.09
C ALA A 38 -23.13 19.04 -1.87
N TYR A 39 -24.31 19.67 -1.87
CA TYR A 39 -25.23 19.64 -0.73
C TYR A 39 -25.64 18.22 -0.31
N ILE A 40 -25.94 17.33 -1.25
CA ILE A 40 -26.38 15.96 -0.93
C ILE A 40 -25.22 15.09 -0.41
N PRO A 41 -24.07 14.98 -1.10
CA PRO A 41 -22.90 14.27 -0.58
C PRO A 41 -22.48 14.75 0.82
N THR A 42 -22.35 16.07 1.02
CA THR A 42 -21.97 16.65 2.33
C THR A 42 -22.92 16.22 3.44
N ASN A 43 -24.23 16.28 3.20
CA ASN A 43 -25.23 15.83 4.17
C ASN A 43 -25.07 14.34 4.51
N VAL A 44 -24.93 13.48 3.50
CA VAL A 44 -24.85 12.03 3.73
C VAL A 44 -23.54 11.65 4.42
N ILE A 45 -22.41 12.27 4.04
CA ILE A 45 -21.11 12.11 4.71
C ILE A 45 -21.22 12.49 6.19
N SER A 46 -21.97 13.55 6.53
CA SER A 46 -22.15 13.94 7.93
C SER A 46 -22.99 12.95 8.76
N ILE A 47 -23.81 12.11 8.10
CA ILE A 47 -24.70 11.15 8.75
C ILE A 47 -24.05 9.75 8.85
N THR A 48 -23.38 9.28 7.80
CA THR A 48 -22.84 7.91 7.78
C THR A 48 -21.58 7.76 8.64
N ASP A 49 -21.36 6.58 9.23
CA ASP A 49 -20.15 6.27 10.04
C ASP A 49 -18.85 6.10 9.23
N GLY A 50 -18.84 6.55 7.98
CA GLY A 50 -17.74 6.38 7.05
C GLY A 50 -18.21 6.54 5.61
N GLN A 51 -17.25 6.48 4.70
CA GLN A 51 -17.47 6.59 3.27
C GLN A 51 -16.43 5.77 2.52
N ILE A 52 -16.89 5.12 1.44
CA ILE A 52 -16.05 4.54 0.41
C ILE A 52 -16.19 5.44 -0.80
N PHE A 53 -15.13 6.16 -1.14
CA PHE A 53 -15.11 7.08 -2.26
C PHE A 53 -14.51 6.40 -3.49
N LEU A 54 -15.30 6.33 -4.57
CA LEU A 54 -14.89 5.72 -5.83
C LEU A 54 -14.55 6.80 -6.85
N GLN A 55 -13.37 6.71 -7.47
CA GLN A 55 -12.91 7.71 -8.45
C GLN A 55 -12.84 7.13 -9.87
N SER A 56 -13.27 7.93 -10.84
CA SER A 56 -13.21 7.56 -12.26
C SER A 56 -11.76 7.42 -12.76
N ASP A 57 -10.84 8.25 -12.28
CA ASP A 57 -9.44 8.22 -12.72
C ASP A 57 -8.74 6.92 -12.32
N LEU A 58 -8.96 6.45 -11.08
CA LEU A 58 -8.49 5.15 -10.61
C LEU A 58 -9.08 4.00 -11.43
N PHE A 59 -10.37 4.08 -11.75
CA PHE A 59 -11.03 3.07 -12.58
C PHE A 59 -10.43 3.00 -14.00
N ASN A 60 -10.14 4.17 -14.58
CA ASN A 60 -9.56 4.32 -15.91
C ASN A 60 -8.08 3.90 -15.95
N SER A 61 -7.33 4.08 -14.85
CA SER A 61 -5.97 3.57 -14.67
C SER A 61 -5.92 2.08 -14.29
N ASN A 62 -7.02 1.36 -14.47
CA ASN A 62 -7.17 -0.08 -14.16
C ASN A 62 -6.94 -0.44 -12.68
N GLN A 63 -7.18 0.49 -11.75
CA GLN A 63 -7.28 0.21 -10.33
C GLN A 63 -8.74 -0.11 -9.99
N ARG A 64 -9.03 -1.40 -9.76
CA ARG A 64 -10.40 -1.89 -9.54
C ARG A 64 -10.38 -2.86 -8.36
N PRO A 65 -11.16 -2.65 -7.28
CA PRO A 65 -12.09 -1.54 -7.06
C PRO A 65 -11.42 -0.16 -6.96
N ALA A 66 -12.07 0.87 -7.50
CA ALA A 66 -11.50 2.20 -7.67
C ALA A 66 -11.58 3.06 -6.39
N ILE A 67 -11.16 2.51 -5.25
CA ILE A 67 -11.29 3.15 -3.93
C ILE A 67 -10.15 4.15 -3.72
N ASP A 68 -10.51 5.41 -3.45
CA ASP A 68 -9.56 6.41 -2.97
C ASP A 68 -9.31 6.20 -1.46
N VAL A 69 -8.14 5.67 -1.12
CA VAL A 69 -7.75 5.36 0.28
C VAL A 69 -7.57 6.62 1.14
N GLY A 70 -7.25 7.76 0.53
CA GLY A 70 -7.05 9.04 1.21
C GLY A 70 -8.38 9.66 1.65
N ILE A 71 -9.37 9.68 0.77
CA ILE A 71 -10.69 10.27 1.03
C ILE A 71 -11.62 9.28 1.77
N SER A 72 -11.50 7.98 1.49
CA SER A 72 -12.34 6.95 2.12
C SER A 72 -11.99 6.78 3.60
N VAL A 73 -12.99 6.75 4.48
CA VAL A 73 -12.82 6.68 5.93
C VAL A 73 -13.83 5.71 6.53
N SER A 74 -13.44 5.02 7.59
CA SER A 74 -14.36 4.34 8.50
C SER A 74 -14.15 4.91 9.90
N ARG A 75 -15.22 5.45 10.51
CA ARG A 75 -15.21 5.99 11.88
C ARG A 75 -15.25 4.88 12.92
N VAL A 76 -15.78 3.71 12.57
CA VAL A 76 -15.74 2.50 13.42
C VAL A 76 -14.33 1.91 13.49
N GLY A 77 -13.57 2.02 12.38
CA GLY A 77 -12.18 1.59 12.30
C GLY A 77 -11.99 0.09 12.57
N GLY A 78 -10.89 -0.26 13.23
CA GLY A 78 -10.51 -1.65 13.51
C GLY A 78 -11.39 -2.40 14.53
N ALA A 79 -12.46 -1.78 15.06
CA ALA A 79 -13.43 -2.47 15.90
C ALA A 79 -14.34 -3.40 15.07
N ALA A 80 -14.54 -3.11 13.79
CA ALA A 80 -15.31 -3.94 12.86
C ALA A 80 -14.49 -5.08 12.22
N GLN A 81 -13.20 -5.22 12.58
CA GLN A 81 -12.28 -6.18 11.98
C GLN A 81 -12.05 -7.37 12.91
N VAL A 82 -11.91 -8.56 12.33
CA VAL A 82 -11.39 -9.73 13.05
C VAL A 82 -9.93 -9.50 13.46
N LYS A 83 -9.48 -10.18 14.52
CA LYS A 83 -8.14 -9.95 15.09
C LYS A 83 -7.01 -10.22 14.08
N GLY A 84 -7.15 -11.24 13.24
CA GLY A 84 -6.19 -11.58 12.18
C GLY A 84 -5.97 -10.42 11.21
N ILE A 85 -7.04 -9.95 10.55
CA ILE A 85 -6.92 -8.86 9.57
C ILE A 85 -6.49 -7.54 10.22
N LYS A 86 -7.01 -7.24 11.43
CA LYS A 86 -6.60 -6.04 12.20
C LYS A 86 -5.10 -6.02 12.49
N GLY A 87 -4.51 -7.17 12.80
CA GLY A 87 -3.08 -7.30 13.07
C GLY A 87 -2.20 -6.98 11.87
N VAL A 88 -2.70 -7.21 10.64
CA VAL A 88 -1.90 -7.09 9.41
C VAL A 88 -2.23 -5.83 8.61
N SER A 89 -3.45 -5.27 8.75
CA SER A 89 -3.90 -4.10 7.99
C SER A 89 -3.69 -2.76 8.72
N GLY A 90 -3.13 -2.77 9.94
CA GLY A 90 -3.04 -1.58 10.80
C GLY A 90 -2.26 -0.42 10.17
N THR A 91 -1.16 -0.72 9.47
CA THR A 91 -0.31 0.28 8.81
C THR A 91 -0.69 0.51 7.34
N LEU A 92 -1.48 -0.39 6.74
CA LEU A 92 -1.78 -0.40 5.30
C LEU A 92 -2.33 0.94 4.80
N LYS A 93 -3.30 1.52 5.52
CA LYS A 93 -3.89 2.81 5.12
C LYS A 93 -2.85 3.94 5.14
N LEU A 94 -1.97 3.96 6.14
CA LEU A 94 -0.93 4.98 6.27
C LEU A 94 0.12 4.81 5.16
N GLU A 95 0.56 3.58 4.91
CA GLU A 95 1.53 3.26 3.86
C GLU A 95 1.03 3.65 2.48
N LEU A 96 -0.24 3.35 2.16
CA LEU A 96 -0.85 3.73 0.88
C LEU A 96 -1.04 5.25 0.75
N ALA A 97 -1.40 5.94 1.83
CA ALA A 97 -1.49 7.41 1.81
C ALA A 97 -0.13 8.06 1.58
N GLN A 98 0.93 7.55 2.23
CA GLN A 98 2.29 8.02 2.02
C GLN A 98 2.80 7.68 0.62
N TYR A 99 2.47 6.49 0.10
CA TYR A 99 2.78 6.12 -1.28
C TYR A 99 2.18 7.13 -2.28
N ARG A 100 0.90 7.50 -2.14
CA ARG A 100 0.26 8.48 -3.02
C ARG A 100 0.91 9.86 -2.94
N ALA A 101 1.28 10.30 -1.75
CA ALA A 101 2.00 11.55 -1.56
C ALA A 101 3.39 11.52 -2.23
N LEU A 102 4.13 10.43 -2.08
CA LEU A 102 5.44 10.24 -2.71
C LEU A 102 5.34 10.07 -4.22
N GLU A 103 4.33 9.38 -4.74
CA GLU A 103 4.10 9.19 -6.17
C GLU A 103 3.93 10.53 -6.88
N ALA A 104 3.13 11.43 -6.29
CA ALA A 104 2.97 12.80 -6.80
C ALA A 104 4.27 13.60 -6.75
N PHE A 105 5.10 13.44 -5.71
CA PHE A 105 6.39 14.13 -5.58
C PHE A 105 7.45 13.59 -6.54
N ALA A 106 7.47 12.27 -6.74
CA ALA A 106 8.40 11.56 -7.62
C ALA A 106 8.26 11.96 -9.09
N MET A 107 7.09 12.45 -9.52
CA MET A 107 6.90 13.00 -10.87
C MET A 107 7.74 14.27 -11.14
N PHE A 108 8.17 14.97 -10.10
CA PHE A 108 8.92 16.23 -10.20
C PHE A 108 10.36 16.14 -9.69
N ALA A 109 10.71 15.08 -8.96
CA ALA A 109 12.03 14.88 -8.39
C ALA A 109 12.90 14.01 -9.32
N SER A 110 14.10 14.48 -9.66
CA SER A 110 15.04 13.72 -10.47
C SER A 110 15.80 12.64 -9.70
N ASP A 111 15.95 12.81 -8.38
CA ASP A 111 16.62 11.86 -7.52
C ASP A 111 15.81 11.66 -6.23
N LEU A 112 15.60 10.39 -5.90
CA LEU A 112 14.89 9.95 -4.70
C LEU A 112 15.89 9.16 -3.86
N ASP A 113 15.94 9.46 -2.57
CA ASP A 113 16.76 8.70 -1.63
C ASP A 113 16.29 7.24 -1.57
N ALA A 114 17.15 6.35 -1.07
CA ALA A 114 16.89 4.91 -1.06
C ALA A 114 15.61 4.53 -0.31
N ALA A 115 15.28 5.24 0.79
CA ALA A 115 14.09 4.94 1.56
C ALA A 115 12.82 5.32 0.80
N SER A 116 12.79 6.50 0.16
CA SER A 116 11.66 6.91 -0.69
C SER A 116 11.46 5.97 -1.88
N ARG A 117 12.55 5.50 -2.51
CA ARG A 117 12.48 4.50 -3.60
C ARG A 117 11.87 3.18 -3.12
N GLN A 118 12.30 2.67 -1.97
CA GLN A 118 11.76 1.44 -1.40
C GLN A 118 10.28 1.59 -1.05
N GLN A 119 9.90 2.74 -0.50
CA GLN A 119 8.52 3.02 -0.15
C GLN A 119 7.61 3.11 -1.38
N LEU A 120 8.08 3.76 -2.45
CA LEU A 120 7.39 3.77 -3.75
C LEU A 120 7.24 2.36 -4.33
N ALA A 121 8.30 1.57 -4.28
CA ALA A 121 8.31 0.20 -4.77
C ALA A 121 7.32 -0.70 -4.01
N ARG A 122 7.28 -0.61 -2.69
CA ARG A 122 6.32 -1.35 -1.86
C ARG A 122 4.89 -0.87 -2.09
N GLY A 123 4.68 0.45 -2.11
CA GLY A 123 3.36 1.03 -2.34
C GLY A 123 2.75 0.64 -3.69
N ALA A 124 3.56 0.57 -4.75
CA ALA A 124 3.12 0.09 -6.06
C ALA A 124 2.63 -1.37 -6.01
N ARG A 125 3.33 -2.24 -5.27
CA ARG A 125 2.94 -3.64 -5.07
C ARG A 125 1.68 -3.78 -4.21
N LEU A 126 1.55 -2.96 -3.17
CA LEU A 126 0.34 -2.92 -2.34
C LEU A 126 -0.87 -2.44 -3.15
N MET A 127 -0.71 -1.43 -4.01
CA MET A 127 -1.76 -0.97 -4.92
C MET A 127 -2.19 -2.07 -5.89
N GLU A 128 -1.22 -2.81 -6.45
CA GLU A 128 -1.48 -3.95 -7.33
C GLU A 128 -2.21 -5.07 -6.60
N LEU A 129 -1.76 -5.43 -5.39
CA LEU A 129 -2.35 -6.46 -4.53
C LEU A 129 -3.82 -6.16 -4.17
N LEU A 130 -4.19 -4.88 -4.08
CA LEU A 130 -5.57 -4.47 -3.80
C LEU A 130 -6.50 -4.49 -5.02
N LYS A 131 -6.00 -4.89 -6.21
CA LYS A 131 -6.85 -5.08 -7.37
C LYS A 131 -7.58 -6.42 -7.27
N GLN A 132 -8.88 -6.37 -7.53
CA GLN A 132 -9.76 -7.53 -7.43
C GLN A 132 -10.76 -7.53 -8.58
N PRO A 133 -10.85 -8.62 -9.36
CA PRO A 133 -11.87 -8.78 -10.39
C PRO A 133 -13.29 -8.76 -9.80
N GLN A 134 -14.24 -8.32 -10.63
CA GLN A 134 -15.65 -8.34 -10.27
C GLN A 134 -16.12 -9.79 -10.01
N TYR A 135 -17.00 -9.96 -9.02
CA TYR A 135 -17.57 -11.26 -8.64
C TYR A 135 -16.57 -12.32 -8.14
N SER A 136 -15.37 -11.91 -7.75
CA SER A 136 -14.35 -12.81 -7.20
C SER A 136 -14.05 -12.47 -5.73
N PRO A 137 -15.01 -12.61 -4.78
CA PRO A 137 -14.81 -12.26 -3.38
C PRO A 137 -13.75 -13.15 -2.71
N PHE A 138 -12.90 -12.55 -1.88
CA PHE A 138 -11.88 -13.29 -1.13
C PHE A 138 -12.39 -13.61 0.28
N PRO A 139 -12.26 -14.85 0.77
CA PRO A 139 -12.45 -15.19 2.18
C PRO A 139 -11.48 -14.41 3.09
N VAL A 140 -11.87 -14.17 4.34
CA VAL A 140 -11.10 -13.33 5.28
C VAL A 140 -9.72 -13.91 5.58
N GLU A 141 -9.60 -15.23 5.66
CA GLU A 141 -8.33 -15.91 5.85
C GLU A 141 -7.35 -15.69 4.69
N GLU A 142 -7.86 -15.62 3.46
CA GLU A 142 -7.05 -15.36 2.27
C GLU A 142 -6.65 -13.89 2.21
N GLN A 143 -7.58 -12.97 2.46
CA GLN A 143 -7.28 -11.54 2.60
C GLN A 143 -6.21 -11.28 3.66
N THR A 144 -6.28 -11.98 4.79
CA THR A 144 -5.32 -11.84 5.89
C THR A 144 -3.91 -12.24 5.42
N VAL A 145 -3.77 -13.34 4.70
CA VAL A 145 -2.49 -13.80 4.15
C VAL A 145 -1.97 -12.85 3.08
N SER A 146 -2.82 -12.43 2.14
CA SER A 146 -2.43 -11.49 1.08
C SER A 146 -1.91 -10.18 1.64
N ILE A 147 -2.69 -9.56 2.55
CA ILE A 147 -2.31 -8.28 3.18
C ILE A 147 -1.03 -8.46 4.00
N TRP A 148 -0.90 -9.55 4.76
CA TRP A 148 0.32 -9.84 5.50
C TRP A 148 1.55 -9.96 4.59
N ALA A 149 1.44 -10.64 3.46
CA ALA A 149 2.55 -10.80 2.51
C ALA A 149 2.99 -9.45 1.92
N GLY A 150 2.03 -8.57 1.65
CA GLY A 150 2.28 -7.20 1.20
C GLY A 150 2.95 -6.33 2.27
N THR A 151 2.36 -6.25 3.48
CA THR A 151 2.83 -5.33 4.53
C THR A 151 4.14 -5.78 5.17
N THR A 152 4.45 -7.07 5.18
CA THR A 152 5.75 -7.59 5.68
C THR A 152 6.85 -7.64 4.62
N GLY A 153 6.62 -7.08 3.43
CA GLY A 153 7.62 -6.98 2.36
C GLY A 153 7.96 -8.30 1.68
N LYS A 154 7.15 -9.36 1.86
CA LYS A 154 7.39 -10.63 1.16
C LYS A 154 7.20 -10.49 -0.35
N LEU A 155 6.49 -9.46 -0.80
CA LEU A 155 6.29 -9.15 -2.22
C LEU A 155 7.37 -8.21 -2.80
N ASP A 156 8.31 -7.69 -2.01
CA ASP A 156 9.25 -6.65 -2.46
C ASP A 156 10.14 -7.11 -3.64
N GLU A 157 10.48 -8.39 -3.72
CA GLU A 157 11.24 -9.00 -4.83
C GLU A 157 10.38 -9.30 -6.07
N VAL A 158 9.06 -9.33 -5.93
CA VAL A 158 8.14 -9.69 -7.01
C VAL A 158 7.98 -8.48 -7.94
N PRO A 159 8.17 -8.62 -9.27
CA PRO A 159 7.84 -7.57 -10.22
C PRO A 159 6.37 -7.17 -10.12
N VAL A 160 6.07 -5.87 -10.25
CA VAL A 160 4.69 -5.36 -10.07
C VAL A 160 3.69 -6.10 -10.97
N ALA A 161 4.05 -6.38 -12.23
CA ALA A 161 3.20 -7.08 -13.18
C ALA A 161 2.84 -8.53 -12.75
N ASP A 162 3.66 -9.14 -11.90
CA ASP A 162 3.49 -10.53 -11.45
C ASP A 162 2.82 -10.65 -10.06
N VAL A 163 2.53 -9.53 -9.38
CA VAL A 163 2.00 -9.55 -8.00
C VAL A 163 0.68 -10.32 -7.90
N LEU A 164 -0.28 -10.07 -8.80
CA LEU A 164 -1.57 -10.76 -8.78
C LEU A 164 -1.44 -12.26 -9.10
N ARG A 165 -0.53 -12.62 -9.99
CA ARG A 165 -0.23 -14.03 -10.32
C ARG A 165 0.40 -14.73 -9.12
N PHE A 166 1.38 -14.07 -8.50
CA PHE A 166 2.03 -14.55 -7.29
C PHE A 166 1.02 -14.76 -6.16
N GLU A 167 0.10 -13.81 -5.93
CA GLU A 167 -0.94 -13.93 -4.91
C GLU A 167 -1.84 -15.15 -5.18
N ALA A 168 -2.37 -15.28 -6.40
CA ALA A 168 -3.27 -16.37 -6.75
C ALA A 168 -2.61 -17.75 -6.58
N GLU A 169 -1.38 -17.89 -7.09
CA GLU A 169 -0.62 -19.13 -6.99
C GLU A 169 -0.16 -19.43 -5.54
N LEU A 170 0.19 -18.40 -4.75
CA LEU A 170 0.53 -18.56 -3.34
C LEU A 170 -0.69 -19.03 -2.53
N LEU A 171 -1.86 -18.41 -2.73
CA LEU A 171 -3.09 -18.82 -2.06
C LEU A 171 -3.46 -20.25 -2.44
N GLU A 172 -3.32 -20.63 -3.70
CA GLU A 172 -3.53 -22.01 -4.14
C GLU A 172 -2.50 -22.99 -3.52
N HIS A 173 -1.24 -22.60 -3.44
CA HIS A 173 -0.19 -23.39 -2.79
C HIS A 173 -0.55 -23.64 -1.31
N LEU A 174 -1.01 -22.61 -0.59
CA LEU A 174 -1.42 -22.73 0.80
C LEU A 174 -2.64 -23.63 0.97
N ARG A 175 -3.66 -23.49 0.10
CA ARG A 175 -4.84 -24.37 0.12
C ARG A 175 -4.48 -25.85 -0.03
N ARG A 176 -3.48 -26.17 -0.85
CA ARG A 176 -3.08 -27.57 -1.14
C ARG A 176 -2.09 -28.15 -0.14
N ASN A 177 -1.20 -27.33 0.42
CA ASN A 177 0.00 -27.83 1.12
C ASN A 177 0.04 -27.51 2.62
N THR A 178 -0.81 -26.61 3.13
CA THR A 178 -0.77 -26.19 4.53
C THR A 178 -2.15 -26.18 5.17
N LYS A 179 -2.19 -26.04 6.51
CA LYS A 179 -3.44 -25.86 7.26
C LYS A 179 -3.64 -24.42 7.71
N VAL A 180 -2.74 -23.50 7.31
CA VAL A 180 -2.72 -22.11 7.76
C VAL A 180 -4.06 -21.41 7.52
N LEU A 181 -4.64 -21.55 6.33
CA LEU A 181 -5.92 -20.91 6.00
C LEU A 181 -7.06 -21.42 6.90
N THR A 182 -7.10 -22.72 7.17
CA THR A 182 -8.08 -23.32 8.09
C THR A 182 -7.90 -22.80 9.52
N THR A 183 -6.66 -22.75 10.00
CA THR A 183 -6.34 -22.23 11.35
C THR A 183 -6.77 -20.77 11.48
N ILE A 184 -6.51 -19.92 10.47
CA ILE A 184 -6.92 -18.51 10.49
C ILE A 184 -8.45 -18.39 10.49
N ARG A 185 -9.15 -19.20 9.69
CA ARG A 185 -10.61 -19.19 9.63
C ARG A 185 -11.23 -19.55 10.99
N GLU A 186 -10.73 -20.59 11.65
CA GLU A 186 -11.27 -21.07 12.92
C GLU A 186 -10.92 -20.17 14.10
N THR A 187 -9.68 -19.69 14.17
CA THR A 187 -9.19 -18.88 15.31
C THR A 187 -9.48 -17.39 15.15
N SER A 188 -9.73 -16.92 13.92
CA SER A 188 -9.81 -15.51 13.55
C SER A 188 -8.57 -14.69 13.96
N LYS A 189 -7.42 -15.36 14.13
CA LYS A 189 -6.15 -14.78 14.59
C LYS A 189 -5.01 -15.23 13.70
N LEU A 190 -3.95 -14.42 13.69
CA LEU A 190 -2.67 -14.76 13.07
C LEU A 190 -1.63 -14.83 14.19
N GLU A 191 -1.47 -16.01 14.79
CA GLU A 191 -0.57 -16.24 15.92
C GLU A 191 0.86 -16.53 15.44
N LYS A 192 1.85 -16.44 16.35
CA LYS A 192 3.27 -16.57 16.03
C LYS A 192 3.61 -17.88 15.31
N ASP A 193 3.00 -18.98 15.75
CA ASP A 193 3.23 -20.30 15.17
C ASP A 193 2.69 -20.39 13.73
N THR A 194 1.51 -19.80 13.50
CA THR A 194 0.90 -19.70 12.16
C THR A 194 1.74 -18.82 11.24
N ILE A 195 2.30 -17.71 11.76
CA ILE A 195 3.21 -16.84 11.00
C ILE A 195 4.46 -17.62 10.61
N ALA A 196 5.07 -18.36 11.54
CA ALA A 196 6.27 -19.13 11.25
C ALA A 196 6.03 -20.22 10.19
N GLU A 197 4.87 -20.87 10.20
CA GLU A 197 4.47 -21.81 9.13
C GLU A 197 4.27 -21.08 7.80
N LEU A 198 3.60 -19.93 7.82
CA LEU A 198 3.35 -19.11 6.63
C LEU A 198 4.65 -18.59 6.00
N GLU A 199 5.61 -18.13 6.80
CA GLU A 199 6.93 -17.69 6.32
C GLU A 199 7.69 -18.83 5.63
N LYS A 200 7.67 -20.04 6.21
CA LYS A 200 8.27 -21.23 5.59
C LYS A 200 7.59 -21.58 4.27
N ALA A 201 6.25 -21.53 4.23
CA ALA A 201 5.48 -21.82 3.03
C ALA A 201 5.75 -20.81 1.91
N VAL A 202 5.80 -19.52 2.24
CA VAL A 202 6.11 -18.43 1.28
C VAL A 202 7.54 -18.56 0.78
N ALA A 203 8.51 -18.81 1.66
CA ALA A 203 9.91 -19.01 1.27
C ALA A 203 10.07 -20.23 0.34
N LYS A 204 9.34 -21.33 0.61
CA LYS A 204 9.31 -22.50 -0.26
C LYS A 204 8.67 -22.19 -1.61
N PHE A 205 7.56 -21.45 -1.62
CA PHE A 205 6.84 -21.06 -2.83
C PHE A 205 7.68 -20.15 -3.72
N LYS A 206 8.34 -19.12 -3.14
CA LYS A 206 9.23 -18.21 -3.87
C LYS A 206 10.31 -18.93 -4.68
N ARG A 207 10.89 -20.01 -4.15
CA ARG A 207 11.91 -20.82 -4.85
C ARG A 207 11.39 -21.49 -6.12
N GLY A 208 10.09 -21.75 -6.20
CA GLY A 208 9.43 -22.38 -7.34
C GLY A 208 8.75 -21.39 -8.29
N PHE A 209 8.63 -20.11 -7.91
CA PHE A 209 7.95 -19.11 -8.70
C PHE A 209 8.91 -18.47 -9.72
N ALA A 210 8.54 -18.56 -11.00
CA ALA A 210 9.24 -17.90 -12.09
C ALA A 210 8.48 -16.63 -12.49
N THR A 211 9.19 -15.51 -12.56
CA THR A 211 8.64 -14.25 -13.06
C THR A 211 8.30 -14.37 -14.54
N SER A 212 7.49 -13.45 -15.04
CA SER A 212 7.12 -13.34 -16.45
C SER A 212 8.33 -13.09 -17.36
N GLU A 213 9.42 -12.54 -16.81
CA GLU A 213 10.70 -12.32 -17.48
C GLU A 213 11.61 -13.56 -17.45
N GLY A 214 11.15 -14.68 -16.88
CA GLY A 214 11.90 -15.93 -16.82
C GLY A 214 13.01 -15.94 -15.77
N THR A 215 13.11 -14.89 -14.95
CA THR A 215 14.02 -14.87 -13.79
C THR A 215 13.37 -15.58 -12.62
N ALA A 216 14.12 -16.48 -11.97
CA ALA A 216 13.71 -16.97 -10.66
C ALA A 216 13.72 -15.78 -9.69
N LEU A 217 12.71 -15.68 -8.81
CA LEU A 217 12.83 -14.79 -7.66
C LEU A 217 14.11 -15.19 -6.95
N ALA A 218 15.04 -14.24 -6.77
CA ALA A 218 16.34 -14.50 -6.19
C ALA A 218 16.14 -15.40 -4.97
N SER A 219 16.71 -16.60 -5.03
CA SER A 219 16.69 -17.54 -3.92
C SER A 219 17.05 -16.76 -2.68
N ALA A 220 16.29 -16.92 -1.59
CA ALA A 220 16.76 -16.60 -0.25
C ALA A 220 18.15 -17.22 -0.09
N GLY A 221 19.17 -16.41 -0.31
CA GLY A 221 20.57 -16.72 -0.37
C GLY A 221 21.24 -15.52 0.27
N ASP A 222 21.57 -15.71 1.55
CA ASP A 222 22.41 -14.85 2.36
C ASP A 222 22.05 -13.37 2.38
N SER A 223 21.38 -12.97 3.46
CA SER A 223 21.89 -11.83 4.21
C SER A 223 23.28 -12.18 4.74
N SER A 224 24.27 -12.34 3.86
CA SER A 224 25.64 -12.06 4.27
C SER A 224 25.57 -10.59 4.64
N ALA A 225 25.86 -10.31 5.90
CA ALA A 225 26.14 -8.96 6.37
C ALA A 225 26.88 -8.23 5.25
N LEU A 226 26.43 -7.02 4.93
CA LEU A 226 27.26 -6.10 4.16
C LEU A 226 28.64 -6.16 4.85
N ASP A 227 29.64 -6.68 4.15
CA ASP A 227 31.01 -6.65 4.64
C ASP A 227 31.27 -5.19 5.04
N GLU A 228 31.65 -4.97 6.30
CA GLU A 228 31.88 -3.64 6.87
C GLU A 228 32.95 -2.84 6.07
N ASP A 229 33.64 -3.50 5.15
CA ASP A 229 34.68 -2.94 4.28
C ASP A 229 34.16 -2.29 2.98
N ALA A 230 32.85 -2.33 2.69
CA ALA A 230 32.26 -1.70 1.49
C ALA A 230 31.63 -0.31 1.73
N VAL A 231 31.86 0.31 2.89
CA VAL A 231 31.52 1.72 3.13
C VAL A 231 32.75 2.56 2.80
N GLU A 232 32.98 2.84 1.52
CA GLU A 232 33.82 3.98 1.15
C GLU A 232 33.14 5.25 1.67
N GLN A 233 33.62 5.74 2.82
CA GLN A 233 33.33 7.09 3.27
C GLN A 233 33.89 8.05 2.22
N GLU A 234 33.02 8.56 1.34
CA GLU A 234 33.34 9.75 0.56
C GLU A 234 33.57 10.92 1.52
N GLN A 235 34.84 11.14 1.89
CA GLN A 235 35.27 12.37 2.53
C GLN A 235 35.08 13.50 1.53
N ILE A 236 34.08 14.35 1.79
CA ILE A 236 33.90 15.62 1.10
C ILE A 236 35.11 16.51 1.40
N VAL A 237 36.12 16.48 0.54
CA VAL A 237 37.26 17.41 0.59
C VAL A 237 36.73 18.79 0.20
N LYS A 238 36.56 19.68 1.19
CA LYS A 238 36.34 21.11 0.97
C LYS A 238 37.44 21.67 0.05
N GLN A 239 37.11 21.90 -1.23
CA GLN A 239 37.96 22.69 -2.11
C GLN A 239 38.09 24.11 -1.55
N LYS A 240 39.28 24.45 -1.04
CA LYS A 240 39.65 25.84 -0.74
C LYS A 240 39.74 26.62 -2.05
N LYS A 241 38.86 27.60 -2.21
CA LYS A 241 38.85 28.58 -3.29
C LYS A 241 40.22 29.28 -3.37
N ALA A 242 40.92 29.16 -4.50
CA ALA A 242 42.18 29.86 -4.74
C ALA A 242 41.96 31.39 -4.79
N PRO A 243 42.90 32.21 -4.30
CA PRO A 243 42.76 33.66 -4.32
C PRO A 243 42.86 34.21 -5.75
N ALA A 244 42.00 35.17 -6.08
CA ALA A 244 41.90 35.81 -7.38
C ALA A 244 43.22 36.49 -7.80
N LYS A 245 43.73 36.14 -8.99
CA LYS A 245 44.83 36.89 -9.64
C LYS A 245 44.30 38.27 -10.07
N LYS A 246 44.97 39.34 -9.62
CA LYS A 246 44.77 40.72 -10.11
C LYS A 246 45.03 40.77 -11.63
N PRO A 247 44.27 41.56 -12.41
CA PRO A 247 44.53 41.73 -13.83
C PRO A 247 45.78 42.58 -14.04
N ALA A 248 46.65 42.12 -14.95
CA ALA A 248 47.87 42.82 -15.35
C ALA A 248 47.52 44.06 -16.19
N ALA A 249 48.19 45.17 -15.89
CA ALA A 249 48.02 46.45 -16.58
C ALA A 249 48.44 46.37 -18.05
N ALA A 250 47.57 46.84 -18.95
CA ALA A 250 47.86 47.01 -20.37
C ALA A 250 48.84 48.19 -20.58
N LYS A 251 50.01 47.92 -21.14
CA LYS A 251 50.91 48.96 -21.69
C LYS A 251 50.37 49.45 -23.02
N LYS A 252 50.09 50.76 -23.12
CA LYS A 252 49.81 51.47 -24.39
C LYS A 252 51.01 51.36 -25.35
N PRO A 253 50.81 51.15 -26.66
CA PRO A 253 51.87 51.30 -27.64
C PRO A 253 52.06 52.78 -27.99
N ALA A 254 53.32 53.21 -28.07
CA ALA A 254 53.71 54.51 -28.60
C ALA A 254 53.55 54.51 -30.13
N ALA A 255 52.89 55.53 -30.67
CA ALA A 255 52.92 55.85 -32.10
C ALA A 255 53.60 57.20 -32.30
N LYS A 256 54.55 57.21 -33.23
CA LYS A 256 55.36 58.32 -33.71
C LYS A 256 54.56 59.21 -34.68
N LYS A 257 54.96 60.49 -34.69
CA LYS A 257 54.63 61.60 -35.61
C LYS A 257 53.33 62.34 -35.34
#